data_AF-A0A2M8B2S0-F1
#
_entry.id   AF-A0A2M8B2S0-F1
#
_cell.length_a   1.000
_cell.length_b   1.000
_cell.length_c   1.000
_cell.angle_alpha   90.00
_cell.angle_beta   90.00
_cell.angle_gamma   90.00
#
_symmetry.space_group_name_H-M   'P 1'
#
loop_
_entity.id
_entity.type
_entity.pdbx_description
1 polymer ?
#
loop_
_entity_poly.entity_id
_entity_poly.type
_entity_poly.pdbx_seq_one_letter_code
_entity_poly.pdbx_strand_id
1 'polypeptide(L)'
;MPEGSVMDEWAVKVAHAIYNMGLIETFRTGTLSVRFPFFLEEETPVGVRDKLDFLGVNYYFRMFLRLSPLTMKGPEYFWEDRARRGLTETGWEVYPKGFEDVLRAVALAEVPLVV
;
A
#
# COMPACT_ATOMS: atom_id res chain seq x y z
N MET A 1 5.18 -19.71 -11.47
CA MET A 1 6.03 -18.52 -11.62
C MET A 1 6.99 -18.49 -10.44
N PRO A 2 8.25 -18.08 -10.61
CA PRO A 2 9.25 -18.25 -9.56
C PRO A 2 8.88 -17.42 -8.32
N GLU A 3 9.33 -17.90 -7.16
CA GLU A 3 9.21 -17.23 -5.87
C GLU A 3 9.67 -15.76 -5.97
N GLY A 4 8.96 -14.86 -5.30
CA GLY A 4 9.29 -13.44 -5.30
C GLY A 4 10.70 -13.21 -4.78
N SER A 5 11.45 -12.30 -5.40
CA SER A 5 12.79 -11.98 -4.93
C SER A 5 12.73 -11.16 -3.63
N VAL A 6 13.81 -11.18 -2.84
CA VAL A 6 13.93 -10.32 -1.64
C VAL A 6 13.73 -8.83 -1.98
N MET A 7 14.11 -8.43 -3.20
CA MET A 7 13.89 -7.07 -3.69
C MET A 7 12.42 -6.77 -3.97
N ASP A 8 11.67 -7.74 -4.51
CA ASP A 8 10.22 -7.61 -4.70
C ASP A 8 9.52 -7.47 -3.34
N GLU A 9 9.91 -8.29 -2.35
CA GLU A 9 9.35 -8.20 -1.01
C GLU A 9 9.63 -6.85 -0.34
N TRP A 10 10.87 -6.35 -0.46
CA TRP A 10 11.23 -5.02 0.04
C TRP A 10 10.41 -3.92 -0.65
N ALA A 11 10.32 -3.97 -1.98
CA ALA A 11 9.61 -2.96 -2.75
C ALA A 11 8.10 -2.97 -2.49
N VAL A 12 7.48 -4.14 -2.29
CA VAL A 12 6.09 -4.26 -1.86
C VAL A 12 5.86 -3.64 -0.48
N LYS A 13 6.78 -3.84 0.48
CA LYS A 13 6.69 -3.22 1.81
C LYS A 13 6.77 -1.69 1.73
N VAL A 14 7.70 -1.17 0.93
CA VAL A 14 7.82 0.29 0.70
C VAL A 14 6.56 0.84 0.02
N ALA A 15 6.07 0.19 -1.03
CA ALA A 15 4.84 0.61 -1.70
C ALA A 15 3.64 0.57 -0.76
N HIS A 16 3.51 -0.47 0.08
CA HIS A 16 2.43 -0.55 1.07
C HIS A 16 2.51 0.59 2.10
N ALA A 17 3.71 0.90 2.59
CA ALA A 17 3.94 2.01 3.52
C ALA A 17 3.54 3.35 2.88
N ILE A 18 3.94 3.60 1.64
CA ILE A 18 3.64 4.87 0.95
C ILE A 18 2.16 4.99 0.59
N TYR A 19 1.59 3.98 -0.11
CA TYR A 19 0.24 4.09 -0.67
C TYR A 19 -0.86 3.88 0.36
N ASN A 20 -0.68 2.96 1.31
CA ASN A 20 -1.77 2.58 2.22
C ASN A 20 -1.59 3.20 3.61
N MET A 21 -0.38 3.21 4.15
CA MET A 21 -0.17 3.58 5.56
C MET A 21 0.26 5.04 5.75
N GLY A 22 0.93 5.66 4.79
CA GLY A 22 1.57 6.97 4.99
C GLY A 22 0.59 8.06 5.45
N LEU A 23 -0.59 8.13 4.84
CA LEU A 23 -1.62 9.08 5.26
C LEU A 23 -2.13 8.77 6.67
N ILE A 24 -2.37 7.49 6.98
CA ILE A 24 -2.88 7.03 8.27
C ILE A 24 -1.87 7.35 9.37
N GLU A 25 -0.61 6.98 9.17
CA GLU A 25 0.47 7.28 10.10
C GLU A 25 0.66 8.78 10.29
N THR A 26 0.47 9.59 9.25
CA THR A 26 0.51 11.06 9.35
C THR A 26 -0.58 11.58 10.28
N PHE A 27 -1.82 11.09 10.18
CA PHE A 27 -2.91 11.47 11.09
C PHE A 27 -2.73 10.94 12.52
N ARG A 28 -2.09 9.78 12.68
CA ARG A 28 -1.79 9.22 14.01
C ARG A 28 -0.66 9.93 14.73
N THR A 29 0.38 10.29 14.00
CA THR A 29 1.62 10.85 14.59
C THR A 29 1.61 12.37 14.60
N GLY A 30 0.95 13.00 13.63
CA GLY A 30 1.03 14.43 13.34
C GLY A 30 2.21 14.81 12.45
N THR A 31 2.95 13.83 11.93
CA THR A 31 4.19 14.01 11.17
C THR A 31 4.08 13.30 9.83
N LEU A 32 4.37 14.01 8.75
CA LEU A 32 4.57 13.42 7.44
C LEU A 32 5.99 12.85 7.40
N SER A 33 6.13 11.53 7.27
CA SER A 33 7.42 10.85 7.16
C SER A 33 7.65 10.35 5.73
N VAL A 34 8.75 10.80 5.11
CA VAL A 34 9.21 10.31 3.82
C VAL A 34 10.53 9.58 4.02
N ARG A 35 10.49 8.25 3.87
CA ARG A 35 11.66 7.38 4.05
C ARG A 35 11.98 6.63 2.76
N PHE A 36 13.06 7.06 2.09
CA PHE A 36 13.71 6.32 1.02
C PHE A 36 15.05 5.79 1.56
N PRO A 37 15.23 4.47 1.65
CA PRO A 37 16.44 3.92 2.24
C PRO A 37 17.67 4.35 1.44
N PHE A 38 18.73 4.73 2.16
CA PHE A 38 20.01 5.25 1.65
C PHE A 38 19.97 6.63 0.98
N PHE A 39 18.80 7.25 0.77
CA PHE A 39 18.69 8.51 0.01
C PHE A 39 18.00 9.65 0.75
N LEU A 40 16.96 9.39 1.54
CA LEU A 40 16.17 10.44 2.18
C LEU A 40 15.43 9.92 3.42
N GLU A 41 15.60 10.62 4.54
CA GLU A 41 14.74 10.48 5.73
C GLU A 41 14.33 11.89 6.15
N GLU A 42 13.09 12.25 5.87
CA GLU A 42 12.52 13.55 6.20
C GLU A 42 11.25 13.37 7.02
N GLU A 43 11.17 14.12 8.12
CA GLU A 43 10.00 14.17 8.99
C GLU A 43 9.53 15.61 9.13
N THR A 44 8.33 15.90 8.65
CA THR A 44 7.74 17.23 8.70
C THR A 44 6.52 17.23 9.61
N PRO A 45 6.53 17.97 10.73
CA PRO A 45 5.34 18.19 11.54
C PRO A 45 4.27 18.94 10.73
N VAL A 46 3.07 18.37 10.64
CA VAL A 46 1.96 18.94 9.85
C VAL A 46 0.74 19.30 10.71
N GLY A 47 0.78 19.03 12.01
CA GLY A 47 -0.25 19.47 12.95
C GLY A 47 -1.63 18.87 12.70
N VAL A 48 -1.67 17.66 12.12
CA VAL A 48 -2.91 16.92 11.79
C VAL A 48 -3.20 15.77 12.74
N ARG A 49 -2.41 15.65 13.81
CA ARG A 49 -2.59 14.61 14.82
C ARG A 49 -4.02 14.65 15.37
N ASP A 50 -4.67 13.49 15.41
CA ASP A 50 -6.00 13.29 15.99
C ASP A 50 -7.10 14.16 15.34
N LYS A 51 -6.90 14.60 14.09
CA LYS A 51 -7.88 15.39 13.32
C LYS A 51 -8.77 14.56 12.37
N LEU A 52 -8.77 13.24 12.52
CA LEU A 52 -9.54 12.34 11.69
C LEU A 52 -10.77 11.85 12.47
N ASP A 53 -11.97 12.18 12.01
CA ASP A 53 -13.21 11.73 12.68
C ASP A 53 -13.64 10.32 12.23
N PHE A 54 -13.32 9.98 10.98
CA PHE A 54 -13.55 8.67 10.37
C PHE A 54 -12.60 8.48 9.18
N LEU A 55 -12.36 7.24 8.77
CA LEU A 55 -11.53 6.88 7.63
C LEU A 55 -12.35 6.20 6.55
N GLY A 56 -12.45 6.85 5.39
CA GLY A 56 -13.02 6.26 4.17
C GLY A 56 -12.03 5.30 3.49
N VAL A 57 -12.47 4.10 3.13
CA VAL A 57 -11.65 3.05 2.53
C VAL A 57 -12.25 2.63 1.20
N ASN A 58 -11.60 3.04 0.10
CA ASN A 58 -11.96 2.59 -1.24
C ASN A 58 -11.10 1.39 -1.64
N TYR A 59 -11.72 0.25 -1.94
CA TYR A 59 -11.02 -0.97 -2.35
C TYR A 59 -11.59 -1.52 -3.65
N TYR A 60 -10.69 -1.81 -4.60
CA TYR A 60 -11.07 -2.33 -5.92
C TYR A 60 -10.31 -3.61 -6.29
N PHE A 61 -9.01 -3.65 -6.01
CA PHE A 61 -8.13 -4.73 -6.44
C PHE A 61 -6.86 -4.78 -5.60
N ARG A 62 -6.07 -5.85 -5.78
CA ARG A 62 -4.64 -5.86 -5.44
C ARG A 62 -3.79 -5.74 -6.70
N MET A 63 -2.63 -5.13 -6.57
CA MET A 63 -1.63 -5.05 -7.63
C MET A 63 -0.40 -5.87 -7.25
N PHE A 64 0.30 -6.39 -8.25
CA PHE A 64 1.60 -7.01 -8.08
C PHE A 64 2.67 -5.99 -8.44
N LEU A 65 3.76 -6.02 -7.69
CA LEU A 65 4.93 -5.19 -7.92
C LEU A 65 6.13 -6.11 -8.14
N ARG A 66 6.93 -5.80 -9.16
CA ARG A 66 8.24 -6.41 -9.39
C ARG A 66 9.30 -5.33 -9.51
N LEU A 67 10.46 -5.57 -8.91
CA LEU A 67 11.65 -4.74 -9.05
C LEU A 67 12.75 -5.58 -9.71
N SER A 68 13.09 -5.26 -10.96
CA SER A 68 14.18 -5.93 -11.67
C SER A 68 15.42 -5.02 -11.71
N PRO A 69 16.41 -5.25 -10.83
CA PRO A 69 17.63 -4.44 -10.78
C PRO A 69 18.47 -4.57 -12.06
N LEU A 70 18.35 -5.70 -12.75
CA LEU A 70 19.12 -6.03 -13.96
C LEU A 70 18.68 -5.23 -15.18
N THR A 71 17.47 -4.66 -15.18
CA THR A 71 16.90 -4.03 -16.38
C THR A 71 17.00 -2.50 -16.40
N MET A 72 17.54 -1.85 -15.36
CA MET A 72 17.52 -0.37 -15.19
C MET A 72 16.11 0.27 -15.31
N LYS A 73 15.05 -0.55 -15.37
CA LYS A 73 13.66 -0.12 -15.42
C LYS A 73 13.17 0.07 -13.99
N GLY A 74 12.35 1.10 -13.76
CA GLY A 74 11.68 1.34 -12.47
C GLY A 74 10.74 0.19 -12.07
N PRO A 75 10.04 0.32 -10.94
CA PRO A 75 9.11 -0.71 -10.47
C PRO A 75 8.04 -1.01 -11.53
N GLU A 76 7.83 -2.30 -11.80
CA GLU A 76 6.80 -2.80 -12.71
C GLU A 76 5.56 -3.14 -11.88
N TYR A 77 4.43 -2.49 -12.20
CA TYR A 77 3.13 -2.77 -11.62
C TYR A 77 2.29 -3.55 -12.62
N PHE A 78 1.68 -4.64 -12.18
CA PHE A 78 0.88 -5.51 -13.04
C PHE A 78 -0.25 -6.21 -12.28
N TRP A 79 -1.20 -6.76 -13.03
CA TRP A 79 -2.37 -7.47 -12.52
C TRP A 79 -2.41 -8.89 -13.09
N GLU A 80 -2.72 -9.87 -12.25
CA GLU A 80 -2.81 -11.29 -12.62
C GLU A 80 -3.93 -11.95 -11.83
N ASP A 81 -4.69 -12.86 -12.45
CA ASP A 81 -5.70 -13.67 -11.75
C ASP A 81 -5.04 -14.86 -11.02
N ARG A 82 -4.27 -14.57 -9.96
CA ARG A 82 -3.60 -15.60 -9.17
C ARG A 82 -4.56 -16.37 -8.27
N ALA A 83 -5.62 -15.72 -7.80
CA ALA A 83 -6.67 -16.30 -6.98
C ALA A 83 -7.65 -17.15 -7.78
N ARG A 84 -7.57 -17.13 -9.12
CA ARG A 84 -8.45 -17.87 -10.05
C ARG A 84 -9.92 -17.53 -9.81
N ARG A 85 -10.20 -16.25 -9.62
CA ARG A 85 -11.54 -15.69 -9.39
C ARG A 85 -12.03 -14.85 -10.56
N GLY A 86 -11.23 -14.73 -11.61
CA GLY A 86 -11.50 -13.92 -12.77
C GLY A 86 -10.98 -12.49 -12.64
N LEU A 87 -10.98 -11.83 -13.79
CA LEU A 87 -10.69 -10.42 -13.93
C LEU A 87 -11.99 -9.66 -14.24
N THR A 88 -12.09 -8.44 -13.75
CA THR A 88 -13.11 -7.47 -14.18
C THR A 88 -12.86 -7.03 -15.62
N GLU A 89 -13.80 -6.28 -16.21
CA GLU A 89 -13.65 -5.71 -17.56
C GLU A 89 -12.41 -4.81 -17.70
N THR A 90 -11.97 -4.18 -16.60
CA THR A 90 -10.76 -3.35 -16.55
C THR A 90 -9.47 -4.18 -16.34
N GLY A 91 -9.58 -5.50 -16.28
CA GLY A 91 -8.44 -6.41 -16.09
C GLY A 91 -8.00 -6.55 -14.63
N TRP A 92 -8.75 -6.02 -13.67
CA TRP A 92 -8.42 -6.15 -12.26
C TRP A 92 -8.87 -7.47 -11.66
N GLU A 93 -7.99 -8.09 -10.87
CA GLU A 93 -8.29 -9.34 -10.18
C GLU A 93 -9.35 -9.16 -9.09
N VAL A 94 -10.35 -10.04 -9.10
CA VAL A 94 -11.38 -10.11 -8.05
C VAL A 94 -10.80 -10.79 -6.80
N TYR A 95 -10.30 -9.99 -5.85
CA TYR A 95 -9.59 -10.49 -4.67
C TYR A 95 -10.15 -9.99 -3.32
N PRO A 96 -11.26 -10.57 -2.80
CA PRO A 96 -11.89 -10.09 -1.57
C PRO A 96 -11.05 -10.23 -0.30
N LYS A 97 -10.11 -11.20 -0.26
CA LYS A 97 -9.22 -11.34 0.90
C LYS A 97 -8.36 -10.08 1.10
N GLY A 98 -7.93 -9.43 0.01
CA GLY A 98 -7.14 -8.20 0.11
C GLY A 98 -7.93 -7.04 0.72
N PHE A 99 -9.25 -7.06 0.60
CA PHE A 99 -10.10 -6.08 1.28
C PHE A 99 -10.06 -6.26 2.79
N GLU A 100 -10.17 -7.51 3.28
CA GLU A 100 -10.00 -7.82 4.70
C GLU A 100 -8.61 -7.42 5.20
N ASP A 101 -7.56 -7.73 4.45
CA ASP A 101 -6.18 -7.38 4.78
C ASP A 101 -6.01 -5.85 4.91
N VAL A 102 -6.59 -5.07 3.99
CA VAL A 102 -6.59 -3.60 4.03
C VAL A 102 -7.37 -3.09 5.24
N LEU A 103 -8.59 -3.58 5.50
CA LEU A 103 -9.38 -3.15 6.65
C LEU A 103 -8.65 -3.39 7.98
N ARG A 104 -7.96 -4.53 8.12
CA ARG A 104 -7.13 -4.84 9.29
C ARG A 104 -5.95 -3.88 9.43
N ALA A 105 -5.28 -3.55 8.33
CA ALA A 105 -4.15 -2.62 8.34
C ALA A 105 -4.60 -1.20 8.73
N VAL A 106 -5.70 -0.72 8.14
CA VAL A 106 -6.16 0.66 8.34
C VAL A 106 -6.95 0.86 9.64
N ALA A 107 -7.41 -0.23 10.29
CA ALA A 107 -7.98 -0.18 11.64
C ALA A 107 -7.01 0.41 12.69
N LEU A 108 -5.71 0.44 12.38
CA LEU A 108 -4.71 1.16 13.15
C LEU A 108 -5.01 2.66 13.31
N ALA A 109 -5.84 3.25 12.46
CA ALA A 109 -6.27 4.64 12.59
C ALA A 109 -7.10 4.92 13.86
N GLU A 110 -7.67 3.89 14.49
CA GLU A 110 -8.47 3.99 15.73
C GLU A 110 -9.69 4.92 15.62
N VAL A 111 -10.21 5.09 14.41
CA VAL A 111 -11.41 5.84 14.08
C VAL A 111 -12.41 4.94 13.34
N PRO A 112 -13.71 5.28 13.29
CA PRO A 112 -14.68 4.57 12.48
C PRO A 112 -14.22 4.41 11.02
N LEU A 113 -14.34 3.20 10.48
CA LEU A 113 -14.07 2.91 9.07
C LEU A 113 -15.37 2.96 8.27
N VAL A 114 -15.32 3.62 7.12
CA VAL A 114 -16.44 3.71 6.16
C VAL A 114 -15.95 3.19 4.82
N VAL A 115 -16.74 2.36 4.15
CA VAL A 115 -16.44 1.76 2.84
C VAL A 115 -17.45 2.25 1.84
#